data_AF-A0A6N3JVA6-F1
#
_entry.id   AF-A0A6N3JVA6-F1
#
_cell.length_a   1.000
_cell.length_b   1.000
_cell.length_c   1.000
_cell.angle_alpha   90.00
_cell.angle_beta   90.00
_cell.angle_gamma   90.00
#
_symmetry.space_group_name_H-M   'P 1'
#
loop_
_entity.id
_entity.type
_entity.pdbx_description
1 polymer ?
#
loop_
_entity_poly.entity_id
_entity_poly.type
_entity_poly.pdbx_seq_one_letter_code
_entity_poly.pdbx_strand_id
1 'polypeptide(L)'
;MALGLSAANANAILNALCRATAFTGPAALWVKLHVGDPGTGSGNPAGHTTRIQATFGTAASGGAISNTAALSWTNVSTAEDYTHFSVWDASSAGNFQFSGTISANAMQVGDTFQVASGALNVTLPVAA
;
A
#
# COMPACT_ATOMS: atom_id res chain seq x y z
N MET A 1 11.45 11.33 -1.23
CA MET A 1 11.98 10.30 -0.31
C MET A 1 11.87 8.95 -1.02
N ALA A 2 12.55 7.89 -0.57
CA ALA A 2 12.42 6.58 -1.22
C ALA A 2 11.07 5.94 -0.83
N LEU A 3 10.33 5.45 -1.81
CA LEU A 3 9.14 4.61 -1.61
C LEU A 3 9.56 3.17 -1.26
N GLY A 4 8.66 2.40 -0.67
CA GLY A 4 8.86 0.97 -0.41
C GLY A 4 8.59 0.56 1.03
N LEU A 5 9.22 -0.53 1.48
CA LEU A 5 9.04 -1.11 2.82
C LEU A 5 9.47 -0.15 3.92
N SER A 6 8.76 -0.20 5.05
CA SER A 6 9.23 0.41 6.29
C SER A 6 10.58 -0.19 6.70
N ALA A 7 11.45 0.62 7.32
CA ALA A 7 12.73 0.15 7.81
C ALA A 7 12.57 -1.02 8.81
N ALA A 8 11.51 -1.00 9.63
CA ALA A 8 11.18 -2.08 10.54
C ALA A 8 10.91 -3.41 9.81
N ASN A 9 10.08 -3.38 8.77
CA ASN A 9 9.77 -4.58 7.98
C ASN A 9 10.98 -5.07 7.19
N ALA A 10 11.72 -4.16 6.55
CA ALA A 10 12.94 -4.52 5.83
C ALA A 10 13.95 -5.23 6.75
N ASN A 11 14.20 -4.67 7.94
CA ASN A 11 15.08 -5.29 8.93
C ASN A 11 14.56 -6.63 9.43
N ALA A 12 13.25 -6.76 9.67
CA ALA A 12 12.66 -8.00 10.16
C ALA A 12 12.71 -9.13 9.11
N ILE A 13 12.49 -8.81 7.83
CA ILE A 13 12.65 -9.76 6.71
C ILE A 13 14.11 -10.20 6.59
N LEU A 14 15.07 -9.28 6.69
CA LEU A 14 16.50 -9.61 6.65
C LEU A 14 16.94 -10.47 7.84
N ASN A 15 16.44 -10.17 9.05
CA ASN A 15 16.70 -11.02 10.22
C ASN A 15 16.10 -12.41 10.04
N ALA A 16 14.90 -12.53 9.45
CA ALA A 16 14.28 -13.82 9.21
C ALA A 16 15.09 -14.68 8.23
N LEU A 17 15.55 -14.08 7.13
CA LEU A 17 16.36 -14.76 6.13
C LEU A 17 17.76 -15.10 6.64
N CYS A 18 18.46 -14.15 7.25
CA CYS A 18 19.89 -14.27 7.56
C CYS A 18 20.20 -14.75 8.98
N ARG A 19 19.21 -14.72 9.89
CA ARG A 19 19.38 -15.05 11.31
C ARG A 19 18.33 -16.03 11.84
N ALA A 20 17.52 -16.62 10.97
CA ALA A 20 16.48 -17.59 11.32
C ALA A 20 15.50 -17.09 12.40
N THR A 21 15.22 -15.78 12.42
CA THR A 21 14.21 -15.21 13.33
C THR A 21 12.81 -15.32 12.71
N ALA A 22 11.77 -15.59 13.49
CA ALA A 22 10.42 -15.57 12.95
C ALA A 22 10.05 -14.15 12.47
N PHE A 23 9.54 -14.04 11.23
CA PHE A 23 8.87 -12.84 10.74
C PHE A 23 7.37 -13.04 10.84
N THR A 24 6.69 -12.11 11.50
CA THR A 24 5.22 -12.08 11.58
C THR A 24 4.74 -10.77 10.98
N GLY A 25 4.04 -10.86 9.85
CA GLY A 25 3.43 -9.71 9.21
C GLY A 25 2.23 -9.17 9.99
N PRO A 26 1.73 -7.97 9.63
CA PRO A 26 0.54 -7.41 10.24
C PRO A 26 -0.70 -8.25 9.93
N ALA A 27 -1.63 -8.33 10.89
CA ALA A 27 -2.87 -9.11 10.75
C ALA A 27 -3.84 -8.54 9.70
N ALA A 28 -3.75 -7.24 9.41
CA ALA A 28 -4.51 -6.57 8.38
C ALA A 28 -3.64 -5.50 7.70
N LEU A 29 -3.93 -5.22 6.43
CA LEU A 29 -3.28 -4.18 5.66
C LEU A 29 -4.33 -3.19 5.15
N TRP A 30 -4.07 -1.90 5.33
CA TRP A 30 -5.01 -0.82 5.06
C TRP A 30 -4.35 0.24 4.17
N VAL A 31 -4.93 0.50 3.01
CA VAL A 31 -4.37 1.40 1.99
C VAL A 31 -4.94 2.79 2.15
N LYS A 32 -4.08 3.81 2.11
CA LYS A 32 -4.41 5.24 2.09
C LYS A 32 -3.91 5.86 0.79
N LEU A 33 -4.69 6.79 0.20
CA LEU A 33 -4.35 7.51 -1.01
C LEU A 33 -3.57 8.80 -0.73
N HIS A 34 -2.72 9.18 -1.69
CA HIS A 34 -1.86 10.36 -1.62
C HIS A 34 -1.74 11.03 -2.99
N VAL A 35 -1.62 12.36 -2.98
CA VAL A 35 -1.42 13.20 -4.17
C VAL A 35 0.06 13.48 -4.48
N GLY A 36 0.95 12.95 -3.65
CA GLY A 36 2.41 13.02 -3.80
C GLY A 36 3.09 12.00 -2.88
N ASP A 37 4.42 12.02 -2.85
CA ASP A 37 5.21 11.06 -2.08
C ASP A 37 4.82 11.09 -0.58
N PRO A 38 4.32 9.98 0.00
CA PRO A 38 3.89 9.94 1.39
C PRO A 38 5.05 9.86 2.39
N GLY A 39 6.26 9.55 1.93
CA GLY A 39 7.35 9.15 2.79
C GLY A 39 6.96 7.92 3.61
N THR A 40 7.03 8.05 4.93
CA THR A 40 6.58 7.03 5.90
C THR A 40 5.07 7.09 6.19
N GLY A 41 4.27 7.54 5.22
CA GLY A 41 2.80 7.47 5.26
C GLY A 41 2.07 8.77 5.63
N SER A 42 2.75 9.80 6.15
CA SER A 42 2.09 11.04 6.60
C SER A 42 2.15 12.19 5.61
N GLY A 43 3.06 12.16 4.64
CA GLY A 43 3.21 13.21 3.63
C GLY A 43 2.08 13.22 2.62
N ASN A 44 1.78 14.41 2.06
CA ASN A 44 0.90 14.60 0.89
C ASN A 44 -0.41 13.77 0.92
N PRO A 45 -1.18 13.78 2.02
CA PRO A 45 -2.41 13.01 2.08
C PRO A 45 -3.41 13.51 1.03
N ALA A 46 -4.11 12.58 0.39
CA ALA A 46 -5.29 12.94 -0.38
C ALA A 46 -6.39 13.51 0.52
N GLY A 47 -7.33 14.27 -0.08
CA GLY A 47 -8.54 14.72 0.59
C GLY A 47 -9.38 13.55 1.12
N HIS A 48 -9.40 12.43 0.38
CA HIS A 48 -9.98 11.18 0.85
C HIS A 48 -9.04 10.48 1.85
N THR A 49 -9.37 10.57 3.14
CA THR A 49 -8.49 10.08 4.22
C THR A 49 -8.81 8.67 4.71
N THR A 50 -9.94 8.10 4.28
CA THR A 50 -10.37 6.77 4.71
C THR A 50 -9.46 5.69 4.14
N ARG A 51 -9.01 4.78 5.00
CA ARG A 51 -8.22 3.62 4.56
C ARG A 51 -9.15 2.47 4.18
N ILE A 52 -8.81 1.79 3.08
CA ILE A 52 -9.54 0.60 2.62
C ILE A 52 -8.66 -0.63 2.83
N GLN A 53 -9.24 -1.70 3.39
CA GLN A 53 -8.49 -2.92 3.65
C GLN A 53 -8.07 -3.59 2.34
N ALA A 54 -6.78 -3.91 2.21
CA ALA A 54 -6.27 -4.80 1.18
C ALA A 54 -6.19 -6.23 1.73
N THR A 55 -6.60 -7.19 0.91
CA THR A 55 -6.43 -8.62 1.19
C THR A 55 -5.48 -9.23 0.18
N PHE A 56 -4.62 -10.14 0.62
CA PHE A 56 -3.63 -10.83 -0.21
C PHE A 56 -3.77 -12.34 0.07
N GLY A 57 -4.81 -12.96 -0.49
CA GLY A 57 -5.16 -14.37 -0.24
C GLY A 57 -4.40 -15.40 -1.08
N THR A 58 -3.62 -14.97 -2.07
CA THR A 58 -2.78 -15.84 -2.90
C THR A 58 -1.34 -15.85 -2.40
N ALA A 59 -0.68 -17.01 -2.44
CA ALA A 59 0.73 -17.09 -2.10
C ALA A 59 1.57 -16.26 -3.10
N ALA A 60 2.63 -15.61 -2.59
CA ALA A 60 3.58 -14.91 -3.45
C ALA A 60 4.28 -15.89 -4.41
N SER A 61 4.54 -15.44 -5.63
CA SER A 61 5.28 -16.21 -6.64
C SER A 61 6.20 -15.28 -7.43
N GLY A 62 7.42 -15.74 -7.75
CA GLY A 62 8.39 -14.94 -8.51
C GLY A 62 8.76 -13.60 -7.87
N GLY A 63 8.68 -13.49 -6.54
CA GLY A 63 8.92 -12.23 -5.82
C GLY A 63 7.78 -11.22 -5.87
N ALA A 64 6.58 -11.62 -6.32
CA ALA A 64 5.41 -10.75 -6.42
C ALA A 64 4.19 -11.33 -5.70
N ILE A 65 3.34 -10.44 -5.19
CA ILE A 65 2.02 -10.75 -4.65
C ILE A 65 1.05 -9.61 -4.99
N SER A 66 -0.22 -9.92 -5.18
CA SER A 66 -1.23 -8.92 -5.53
C SER A 66 -2.49 -9.04 -4.67
N ASN A 67 -3.26 -7.94 -4.61
CA ASN A 67 -4.50 -7.91 -3.84
C ASN A 67 -5.56 -8.85 -4.44
N THR A 68 -6.32 -9.52 -3.58
CA THR A 68 -7.37 -10.48 -3.99
C THR A 68 -8.76 -9.87 -4.09
N ALA A 69 -9.00 -8.73 -3.44
CA ALA A 69 -10.26 -7.99 -3.52
C ALA A 69 -10.03 -6.57 -4.02
N ALA A 70 -11.01 -6.03 -4.75
CA ALA A 70 -10.96 -4.64 -5.20
C ALA A 70 -11.08 -3.67 -4.01
N LEU A 71 -10.34 -2.57 -4.07
CA LEU A 71 -10.42 -1.48 -3.10
C LEU A 71 -11.16 -0.32 -3.76
N SER A 72 -12.17 0.24 -3.09
CA SER A 72 -13.03 1.28 -3.65
C SER A 72 -13.13 2.48 -2.72
N TRP A 73 -12.80 3.65 -3.25
CA TRP A 73 -13.02 4.95 -2.64
C TRP A 73 -14.12 5.64 -3.42
N THR A 74 -15.33 5.60 -2.88
CA THR A 74 -16.51 6.24 -3.50
C THR A 74 -16.63 7.69 -3.03
N ASN A 75 -17.32 8.49 -3.84
CA ASN A 75 -17.59 9.90 -3.58
C ASN A 75 -16.32 10.70 -3.27
N VAL A 76 -15.37 10.69 -4.20
CA VAL A 76 -14.17 11.52 -4.10
C VAL A 76 -14.57 12.97 -3.79
N SER A 77 -14.09 13.49 -2.66
CA SER A 77 -14.53 14.77 -2.10
C SER A 77 -13.93 15.99 -2.79
N THR A 78 -12.83 15.77 -3.51
CA THR A 78 -11.94 16.80 -4.06
C THR A 78 -11.41 16.31 -5.40
N ALA A 79 -11.43 17.15 -6.42
CA ALA A 79 -10.79 16.82 -7.69
C ALA A 79 -9.27 16.80 -7.46
N GLU A 80 -8.66 15.62 -7.55
CA GLU A 80 -7.25 15.40 -7.26
C GLU A 80 -6.69 14.18 -8.00
N ASP A 81 -5.40 14.21 -8.28
CA ASP A 81 -4.71 13.11 -8.96
C ASP A 81 -4.02 12.22 -7.92
N TYR A 82 -4.53 11.00 -7.74
CA TYR A 82 -3.90 10.03 -6.87
C TYR A 82 -2.65 9.46 -7.53
N THR A 83 -1.49 9.81 -6.99
CA THR A 83 -0.18 9.43 -7.56
C THR A 83 0.56 8.43 -6.68
N HIS A 84 0.18 8.29 -5.42
CA HIS A 84 0.86 7.42 -4.46
C HIS A 84 -0.11 6.78 -3.47
N PHE A 85 0.33 5.71 -2.84
CA PHE A 85 -0.37 5.08 -1.72
C PHE A 85 0.58 4.79 -0.56
N SER A 86 0.00 4.67 0.63
CA SER A 86 0.68 4.09 1.80
C SER A 86 -0.17 2.97 2.40
N VAL A 87 0.49 2.01 3.04
CA VAL A 87 -0.15 0.85 3.67
C VAL A 87 0.16 0.81 5.15
N TRP A 88 -0.85 0.47 5.94
CA TRP A 88 -0.85 0.53 7.40
C TRP A 88 -1.38 -0.78 7.98
N ASP A 89 -1.01 -1.08 9.22
CA ASP A 89 -1.51 -2.27 9.95
C ASP A 89 -2.91 -2.07 10.58
N ALA A 90 -3.43 -0.85 10.57
CA ALA A 90 -4.72 -0.50 11.16
C ALA A 90 -5.55 0.44 10.25
N SER A 91 -6.88 0.41 10.41
CA SER A 91 -7.82 1.26 9.67
C SER A 91 -7.66 2.75 9.99
N SER A 92 -7.15 3.06 11.19
CA SER A 92 -6.78 4.40 11.64
C SER A 92 -5.54 4.32 12.54
N ALA A 93 -4.75 5.39 12.62
CA ALA A 93 -3.46 5.39 13.32
C ALA A 93 -2.52 4.26 12.80
N GLY A 94 -1.99 3.42 13.69
CA GLY A 94 -1.18 2.25 13.33
C GLY A 94 0.24 2.58 12.84
N ASN A 95 0.95 1.54 12.41
CA ASN A 95 2.30 1.60 11.91
C ASN A 95 2.33 1.52 10.38
N PHE A 96 3.17 2.36 9.78
CA PHE A 96 3.45 2.32 8.36
C PHE A 96 4.15 1.02 7.96
N GLN A 97 3.66 0.39 6.90
CA GLN A 97 4.14 -0.90 6.40
C GLN A 97 4.96 -0.74 5.13
N PHE A 98 4.38 -0.11 4.10
CA PHE A 98 5.05 0.21 2.84
C PHE A 98 4.27 1.27 2.04
N SER A 99 4.93 1.85 1.04
CA SER A 99 4.33 2.79 0.08
C SER A 99 4.70 2.45 -1.36
N GLY A 100 3.97 3.02 -2.29
CA GLY A 100 4.24 2.88 -3.72
C GLY A 100 3.55 3.97 -4.54
N THR A 101 3.69 3.87 -5.85
CA THR A 101 3.07 4.79 -6.81
C THR A 101 1.74 4.25 -7.31
N ILE A 102 0.91 5.17 -7.80
CA ILE A 102 -0.34 4.91 -8.51
C ILE A 102 -0.19 5.53 -9.90
N SER A 103 -0.63 4.79 -10.92
CA SER A 103 -0.83 5.33 -12.26
C SER A 103 -2.33 5.29 -12.55
N ALA A 104 -2.97 6.46 -12.52
CA ALA A 104 -4.40 6.60 -12.73
C ALA A 104 -4.71 7.88 -13.50
N ASN A 105 -5.94 7.96 -14.02
CA ASN A 105 -6.46 9.19 -14.60
C ASN A 105 -6.80 10.20 -13.50
N ALA A 106 -6.93 11.46 -13.90
CA ALA A 106 -7.41 12.51 -13.03
C ALA A 106 -8.81 12.22 -12.51
N MET A 107 -9.05 12.52 -11.23
CA MET A 107 -10.35 12.30 -10.59
C MET A 107 -11.11 13.63 -10.45
N GLN A 108 -12.43 13.57 -10.61
CA GLN A 108 -13.34 14.67 -10.32
C GLN A 108 -14.12 14.40 -9.03
N VAL A 109 -14.74 15.45 -8.50
CA VAL A 109 -15.62 15.34 -7.34
C VAL A 109 -16.81 14.43 -7.68
N GLY A 110 -17.09 13.48 -6.80
CA GLY A 110 -18.17 12.50 -6.97
C GLY A 110 -17.75 11.21 -7.67
N ASP A 111 -16.56 11.14 -8.25
CA ASP A 111 -16.08 9.93 -8.90
C ASP A 111 -15.82 8.80 -7.88
N THR A 112 -15.65 7.60 -8.41
CA THR A 112 -15.18 6.43 -7.65
C THR A 112 -13.80 6.03 -8.12
N PHE A 113 -12.82 6.07 -7.22
CA PHE A 113 -11.50 5.51 -7.47
C PHE A 113 -11.47 4.05 -7.05
N GLN A 114 -11.08 3.17 -7.96
CA GLN A 114 -11.02 1.74 -7.72
C GLN A 114 -9.65 1.19 -8.08
N VAL A 115 -9.07 0.44 -7.14
CA VAL A 115 -7.97 -0.48 -7.41
C VAL A 115 -8.57 -1.85 -7.58
N ALA A 116 -8.59 -2.36 -8.82
CA ALA A 116 -9.17 -3.66 -9.13
C ALA A 116 -8.43 -4.81 -8.40
N SER A 117 -9.07 -5.98 -8.31
CA SER A 117 -8.36 -7.19 -7.87
C SER A 117 -7.17 -7.47 -8.80
N GLY A 118 -6.02 -7.79 -8.22
CA GLY A 118 -4.76 -8.02 -8.93
C GLY A 118 -4.00 -6.74 -9.35
N ALA A 119 -4.55 -5.54 -9.14
CA ALA A 119 -3.93 -4.29 -9.60
C ALA A 119 -2.90 -3.70 -8.62
N LEU A 120 -3.04 -3.96 -7.31
CA LEU A 120 -2.05 -3.60 -6.30
C LEU A 120 -0.99 -4.68 -6.25
N ASN A 121 0.17 -4.41 -6.85
CA ASN A 121 1.29 -5.34 -6.90
C ASN A 121 2.36 -4.94 -5.88
N VAL A 122 2.74 -5.87 -5.01
CA VAL A 122 3.85 -5.71 -4.07
C VAL A 122 4.96 -6.67 -4.51
N THR A 123 6.15 -6.13 -4.75
CA THR A 123 7.26 -6.88 -5.31
C THR A 123 8.53 -6.74 -4.49
N LEU A 124 9.31 -7.82 -4.47
CA LEU A 124 10.71 -7.83 -4.07
C LEU A 124 11.53 -8.31 -5.27
N PRO A 125 12.62 -7.61 -5.64
CA PRO A 125 13.47 -8.03 -6.74
C PRO A 125 14.00 -9.45 -6.51
N VAL A 126 13.99 -10.26 -7.58
CA VAL A 126 14.55 -11.61 -7.59
C VAL A 126 15.83 -11.62 -8.42
N ALA A 127 16.75 -12.54 -8.11
CA ALA A 127 17.89 -12.80 -8.97
C ALA A 127 17.42 -13.34 -10.33
N ALA A 128 18.16 -12.99 -11.38
CA ALA A 128 17.93 -13.52 -12.73
C ALA A 128 18.47 -14.95 -12.86
#